data_AF-A0A1Q9HQJ9-F1
#
_entry.id   AF-A0A1Q9HQJ9-F1
#
_cell.length_a   1.000
_cell.length_b   1.000
_cell.length_c   1.000
_cell.angle_alpha   90.00
_cell.angle_beta   90.00
_cell.angle_gamma   90.00
#
_symmetry.space_group_name_H-M   'P 1'
#
loop_
_entity.id
_entity.type
_entity.pdbx_description
1 polymer ?
#
loop_
_entity_poly.entity_id
_entity_poly.type
_entity_poly.pdbx_seq_one_letter_code
_entity_poly.pdbx_strand_id
1 'polypeptide(L)'
;MITLESWLEKITDWYQNRKHDQDETLQKLILSAPDSIWGPEVTEQQSKAIACWLDGCLRLFQSMRYQDPTKAYPFLQLASSKLQATASQPIADIELRDWSMKRLQHLTVLALEFCNQQPQADWQQESTMLIESHVQFMAAHSWNEPRKHDQGNRRIH
;
A
#
# COMPACT_ATOMS: atom_id res chain seq x y z
N MET A 1 -17.89 2.86 15.18
CA MET A 1 -17.15 2.40 14.00
C MET A 1 -18.01 2.64 12.77
N ILE A 2 -17.43 3.10 11.66
CA ILE A 2 -18.15 3.22 10.39
C ILE A 2 -18.29 1.83 9.74
N THR A 3 -19.39 1.55 9.05
CA THR A 3 -19.57 0.29 8.32
C THR A 3 -18.83 0.32 6.98
N LEU A 4 -18.51 -0.86 6.42
CA LEU A 4 -17.90 -0.98 5.08
C LEU A 4 -18.70 -0.22 4.02
N GLU A 5 -20.02 -0.40 4.00
CA GLU A 5 -20.94 0.25 3.07
C GLU A 5 -20.90 1.77 3.19
N SER A 6 -21.09 2.30 4.41
CA SER A 6 -21.08 3.74 4.65
C SER A 6 -19.73 4.37 4.35
N TRP A 7 -18.64 3.67 4.64
CA TRP A 7 -17.30 4.14 4.29
C TRP A 7 -17.08 4.15 2.77
N LEU A 8 -17.47 3.08 2.09
CA LEU A 8 -17.33 2.94 0.64
C LEU A 8 -18.17 3.99 -0.12
N GLU A 9 -19.38 4.27 0.37
CA GLU A 9 -20.23 5.34 -0.17
C GLU A 9 -19.52 6.70 -0.04
N LYS A 10 -19.02 7.04 1.15
CA LYS A 10 -18.33 8.32 1.39
C LYS A 10 -17.06 8.49 0.58
N ILE A 11 -16.22 7.46 0.46
CA ILE A 11 -15.01 7.56 -0.35
C ILE A 11 -15.34 7.61 -1.85
N THR A 12 -16.38 6.91 -2.29
CA THR A 12 -16.85 6.98 -3.68
C THR A 12 -17.39 8.37 -3.99
N ASP A 13 -18.17 8.96 -3.09
CA ASP A 13 -18.68 10.32 -3.21
C ASP A 13 -17.54 11.35 -3.28
N TRP A 14 -16.51 11.18 -2.44
CA TRP A 14 -15.30 11.99 -2.49
C TRP A 14 -14.63 11.93 -3.87
N TYR A 15 -14.52 10.73 -4.48
CA TYR A 15 -13.96 10.57 -5.82
C TYR A 15 -14.80 11.25 -6.91
N GLN A 16 -16.13 11.27 -6.77
CA GLN A 16 -17.05 11.88 -7.73
C GLN A 16 -17.10 13.41 -7.63
N ASN A 17 -17.03 13.94 -6.41
CA ASN A 17 -17.20 15.36 -6.10
C ASN A 17 -15.87 16.10 -5.84
N ARG A 18 -14.78 15.58 -6.42
CA ARG A 18 -13.42 16.03 -6.15
C ARG A 18 -13.25 17.54 -6.40
N LYS A 19 -12.73 18.24 -5.38
CA LYS A 19 -12.23 19.63 -5.47
C LYS A 19 -10.74 19.69 -5.11
N HIS A 20 -10.08 20.79 -5.49
CA HIS A 20 -8.63 20.97 -5.30
C HIS A 20 -8.15 20.96 -3.84
N ASP A 21 -9.04 21.17 -2.86
CA ASP A 21 -8.65 21.38 -1.44
C ASP A 21 -9.15 20.28 -0.48
N GLN A 22 -9.42 19.07 -0.97
CA GLN A 22 -10.08 18.01 -0.18
C GLN A 22 -9.13 16.98 0.44
N ASP A 23 -7.83 17.24 0.46
CA ASP A 23 -6.82 16.33 1.02
C ASP A 23 -7.07 16.04 2.50
N GLU A 24 -7.53 17.02 3.29
CA GLU A 24 -7.87 16.80 4.71
C GLU A 24 -9.09 15.87 4.87
N THR A 25 -10.09 16.01 4.00
CA THR A 25 -11.26 15.12 3.99
C THR A 25 -10.86 13.70 3.60
N LEU A 26 -10.01 13.55 2.58
CA LEU A 26 -9.49 12.25 2.17
C LEU A 26 -8.67 11.61 3.28
N GLN A 27 -7.80 12.36 3.95
CA GLN A 27 -7.01 11.89 5.08
C GLN A 27 -7.91 11.34 6.19
N LYS A 28 -8.96 12.07 6.57
CA LYS A 28 -9.94 11.61 7.57
C LYS A 28 -10.62 10.32 7.11
N LEU A 29 -11.00 10.21 5.84
CA LEU A 29 -11.61 8.99 5.30
C LEU A 29 -10.66 7.79 5.36
N ILE A 30 -9.40 7.96 4.92
CA ILE A 30 -8.38 6.90 4.94
C ILE A 30 -8.08 6.40 6.36
N LEU A 31 -7.96 7.31 7.32
CA LEU A 31 -7.70 6.97 8.72
C LEU A 31 -8.92 6.38 9.45
N SER A 32 -10.13 6.61 8.94
CA SER A 32 -11.39 6.07 9.50
C SER A 32 -11.84 4.76 8.85
N ALA A 33 -11.04 4.19 7.96
CA ALA A 33 -11.37 3.00 7.20
C ALA A 33 -11.60 1.79 8.12
N PRO A 34 -12.74 1.08 7.99
CA PRO A 34 -13.04 -0.06 8.86
C PRO A 34 -12.17 -1.28 8.52
N ASP A 35 -11.79 -2.05 9.53
CA ASP A 35 -10.94 -3.25 9.35
C ASP A 35 -11.62 -4.32 8.48
N SER A 36 -12.95 -4.33 8.39
CA SER A 36 -13.73 -5.24 7.53
C SER A 36 -13.40 -5.13 6.04
N ILE A 37 -12.69 -4.08 5.61
CA ILE A 37 -12.16 -3.95 4.25
C ILE A 37 -11.21 -5.11 3.91
N TRP A 38 -10.47 -5.63 4.90
CA TRP A 38 -9.32 -6.53 4.69
C TRP A 38 -9.62 -8.01 4.93
N GLY A 39 -10.88 -8.42 4.84
CA GLY A 39 -11.27 -9.83 4.95
C GLY A 39 -11.86 -10.23 6.30
N PRO A 40 -12.11 -11.53 6.51
CA PRO A 40 -11.33 -12.66 5.96
C PRO A 40 -11.58 -13.04 4.49
N GLU A 41 -12.79 -12.84 3.96
CA GLU A 41 -13.14 -13.11 2.54
C GLU A 41 -12.98 -11.86 1.68
N VAL A 42 -12.76 -12.00 0.37
CA VAL A 42 -12.79 -10.87 -0.59
C VAL A 42 -14.04 -10.92 -1.43
N THR A 43 -15.05 -10.17 -1.00
CA THR A 43 -16.19 -9.82 -1.86
C THR A 43 -15.80 -8.74 -2.87
N GLU A 44 -16.60 -8.57 -3.92
CA GLU A 44 -16.42 -7.45 -4.88
C GLU A 44 -16.41 -6.09 -4.17
N GLN A 45 -17.23 -5.94 -3.12
CA GLN A 45 -17.29 -4.72 -2.33
C GLN A 45 -15.99 -4.45 -1.57
N GLN A 46 -15.41 -5.48 -0.96
CA GLN A 46 -14.11 -5.35 -0.29
C GLN A 46 -12.99 -5.09 -1.28
N SER A 47 -12.98 -5.76 -2.44
CA SER A 47 -12.02 -5.50 -3.51
C SER A 47 -12.06 -4.03 -3.95
N LYS A 48 -13.27 -3.48 -4.17
CA LYS A 48 -13.47 -2.06 -4.47
C LYS A 48 -12.99 -1.16 -3.33
N ALA A 49 -13.31 -1.51 -2.08
CA ALA A 49 -12.91 -0.75 -0.91
C ALA A 49 -11.38 -0.71 -0.71
N ILE A 50 -10.70 -1.85 -0.87
CA ILE A 50 -9.23 -1.96 -0.84
C ILE A 50 -8.63 -1.08 -1.94
N ALA A 51 -9.15 -1.15 -3.16
CA ALA A 51 -8.66 -0.35 -4.28
C ALA A 51 -8.82 1.16 -4.00
N CYS A 52 -10.00 1.59 -3.56
CA CYS A 52 -10.27 2.99 -3.20
C CYS A 52 -9.39 3.49 -2.05
N TRP A 53 -9.20 2.65 -1.02
CA TRP A 53 -8.36 2.98 0.13
C TRP A 53 -6.89 3.14 -0.28
N LEU A 54 -6.36 2.18 -1.04
CA LEU A 54 -4.97 2.22 -1.50
C LEU A 54 -4.72 3.41 -2.42
N ASP A 55 -5.63 3.69 -3.37
CA ASP A 55 -5.54 4.86 -4.24
C ASP A 55 -5.54 6.16 -3.40
N GLY A 56 -6.37 6.24 -2.35
CA GLY A 56 -6.39 7.41 -1.47
C GLY A 56 -5.09 7.61 -0.69
N CYS A 57 -4.49 6.53 -0.16
CA CYS A 57 -3.16 6.59 0.45
C CYS A 57 -2.10 7.13 -0.53
N LEU A 58 -2.10 6.61 -1.76
CA LEU A 58 -1.15 7.04 -2.80
C LEU A 58 -1.38 8.49 -3.26
N ARG A 59 -2.62 8.95 -3.29
CA ARG A 59 -2.94 10.35 -3.60
C ARG A 59 -2.46 11.32 -2.54
N LEU A 60 -2.69 11.01 -1.27
CA LEU A 60 -2.19 11.81 -0.15
C LEU A 60 -0.66 11.85 -0.16
N PHE A 61 -0.02 10.70 -0.38
CA PHE A 61 1.44 10.66 -0.59
C PHE A 61 1.85 11.58 -1.75
N GLN A 62 1.22 11.45 -2.92
CA GLN A 62 1.61 12.19 -4.12
C GLN A 62 1.40 13.70 -3.98
N SER A 63 0.35 14.16 -3.28
CA SER A 63 0.10 15.59 -3.10
C SER A 63 1.12 16.25 -2.16
N MET A 64 1.62 15.51 -1.17
CA MET A 64 2.53 16.02 -0.15
C MET A 64 4.01 15.74 -0.44
N ARG A 65 4.36 14.78 -1.32
CA ARG A 65 5.74 14.25 -1.43
C ARG A 65 6.85 15.28 -1.69
N TYR A 66 6.53 16.43 -2.28
CA TYR A 66 7.50 17.49 -2.55
C TYR A 66 7.46 18.64 -1.54
N GLN A 67 6.32 18.85 -0.88
CA GLN A 67 6.12 19.97 0.05
C GLN A 67 6.45 19.56 1.48
N ASP A 68 6.04 18.35 1.87
CA ASP A 68 6.22 17.80 3.20
C ASP A 68 6.50 16.28 3.12
N PRO A 69 7.74 15.90 2.77
CA PRO A 69 8.17 14.50 2.69
C PRO A 69 7.87 13.71 3.97
N THR A 70 8.02 14.36 5.13
CA THR A 70 7.76 13.79 6.45
C THR A 70 6.30 13.47 6.72
N LYS A 71 5.36 14.21 6.12
CA LYS A 71 3.92 13.88 6.17
C LYS A 71 3.47 12.94 5.05
N ALA A 72 4.15 12.96 3.91
CA ALA A 72 3.81 12.09 2.78
C ALA A 72 4.16 10.62 3.08
N TYR A 73 5.38 10.37 3.58
CA TYR A 73 5.91 9.02 3.77
C TYR A 73 5.05 8.11 4.67
N PRO A 74 4.47 8.59 5.80
CA PRO A 74 3.56 7.80 6.62
C PRO A 74 2.38 7.17 5.86
N PHE A 75 1.89 7.76 4.76
CA PHE A 75 0.82 7.15 3.97
C PHE A 75 1.29 5.95 3.16
N LEU A 76 2.54 5.95 2.68
CA LEU A 76 3.15 4.77 2.07
C LEU A 76 3.37 3.66 3.10
N GLN A 77 3.82 4.03 4.31
CA GLN A 77 4.03 3.07 5.40
C GLN A 77 2.71 2.50 5.92
N LEU A 78 1.66 3.31 6.01
CA LEU A 78 0.31 2.86 6.34
C LEU A 78 -0.20 1.84 5.31
N ALA A 79 -0.03 2.13 4.02
CA ALA A 79 -0.41 1.20 2.96
C ALA A 79 0.40 -0.10 3.04
N SER A 80 1.72 -0.01 3.19
CA SER A 80 2.61 -1.17 3.26
C SER A 80 2.30 -2.06 4.47
N SER A 81 2.08 -1.47 5.65
CA SER A 81 1.79 -2.21 6.87
C SER A 81 0.44 -2.95 6.81
N LYS A 82 -0.61 -2.34 6.24
CA LYS A 82 -1.89 -3.05 6.04
C LYS A 82 -1.78 -4.22 5.06
N LEU A 83 -1.00 -4.07 3.99
CA LEU A 83 -0.74 -5.18 3.05
C LEU A 83 0.08 -6.31 3.70
N GLN A 84 1.12 -5.97 4.48
CA GLN A 84 1.91 -6.96 5.24
C GLN A 84 1.04 -7.73 6.23
N ALA A 85 0.20 -7.03 7.00
CA ALA A 85 -0.72 -7.65 7.95
C ALA A 85 -1.69 -8.60 7.25
N THR A 86 -2.27 -8.17 6.12
CA THR A 86 -3.20 -8.97 5.33
C THR A 86 -2.52 -10.21 4.75
N ALA A 87 -1.32 -10.09 4.18
CA ALA A 87 -0.56 -11.22 3.64
C ALA A 87 -0.18 -12.26 4.71
N SER A 88 0.06 -11.79 5.94
CA SER A 88 0.40 -12.62 7.10
C SER A 88 -0.82 -13.27 7.76
N GLN A 89 -2.04 -12.86 7.43
CA GLN A 89 -3.26 -13.33 8.08
C GLN A 89 -3.64 -14.72 7.55
N PRO A 90 -3.61 -15.79 8.38
CA PRO A 90 -3.81 -17.16 7.88
C PRO A 90 -5.24 -17.43 7.39
N ILE A 91 -6.20 -16.69 7.92
CA ILE A 91 -7.62 -16.80 7.58
C ILE A 91 -8.02 -15.96 6.37
N ALA A 92 -7.12 -15.11 5.87
CA ALA A 92 -7.40 -14.29 4.71
C ALA A 92 -7.37 -15.15 3.44
N ASP A 93 -8.24 -14.78 2.49
CA ASP A 93 -8.31 -15.39 1.17
C ASP A 93 -6.92 -15.47 0.51
N ILE A 94 -6.62 -16.60 -0.14
CA ILE A 94 -5.32 -16.84 -0.79
C ILE A 94 -5.05 -15.81 -1.89
N GLU A 95 -6.06 -15.43 -2.67
CA GLU A 95 -5.95 -14.40 -3.69
C GLU A 95 -5.67 -13.03 -3.07
N LEU A 96 -6.30 -12.72 -1.93
CA LEU A 96 -6.03 -11.48 -1.20
C LEU A 96 -4.60 -11.42 -0.72
N ARG A 97 -4.10 -12.52 -0.16
CA ARG A 97 -2.73 -12.62 0.33
C ARG A 97 -1.73 -12.49 -0.80
N ASP A 98 -1.94 -13.19 -1.92
CA ASP A 98 -1.06 -13.11 -3.09
C ASP A 98 -1.07 -11.68 -3.71
N TRP A 99 -2.25 -11.09 -3.85
CA TRP A 99 -2.38 -9.71 -4.31
C TRP A 99 -1.66 -8.73 -3.38
N SER A 100 -1.80 -8.92 -2.05
CA SER A 100 -1.14 -8.08 -1.05
C SER A 100 0.38 -8.19 -1.15
N MET A 101 0.92 -9.40 -1.34
CA MET A 101 2.36 -9.63 -1.55
C MET A 101 2.88 -8.96 -2.82
N LYS A 102 2.17 -9.08 -3.94
CA LYS A 102 2.53 -8.41 -5.20
C LYS A 102 2.52 -6.90 -5.03
N ARG A 103 1.45 -6.36 -4.43
CA ARG A 103 1.31 -4.92 -4.25
C ARG A 103 2.35 -4.36 -3.28
N LEU A 104 2.69 -5.10 -2.22
CA LEU A 104 3.70 -4.69 -1.25
C LEU A 104 5.06 -4.45 -1.91
N GLN A 105 5.50 -5.32 -2.82
CA GLN A 105 6.77 -5.13 -3.55
C GLN A 105 6.79 -3.81 -4.34
N HIS A 106 5.68 -3.48 -5.02
CA HIS A 106 5.57 -2.20 -5.73
C HIS A 106 5.65 -1.00 -4.77
N LEU A 107 5.00 -1.08 -3.60
CA LEU A 107 5.09 -0.02 -2.60
C LEU A 107 6.49 0.09 -2.00
N THR A 108 7.19 -1.02 -1.79
CA THR A 108 8.58 -1.01 -1.33
C THR A 108 9.48 -0.31 -2.32
N VAL A 109 9.38 -0.60 -3.62
CA VAL A 109 10.15 0.10 -4.65
C VAL A 109 9.84 1.59 -4.65
N LEU A 110 8.56 1.97 -4.63
CA LEU A 110 8.15 3.38 -4.57
C LEU A 110 8.70 4.10 -3.32
N ALA A 111 8.66 3.45 -2.16
CA ALA A 111 9.19 4.00 -0.93
C ALA A 111 10.71 4.15 -0.96
N LEU A 112 11.45 3.21 -1.58
CA LEU A 112 12.89 3.31 -1.78
C LEU A 112 13.26 4.45 -2.74
N GLU A 113 12.56 4.55 -3.87
CA GLU A 113 12.73 5.66 -4.82
C GLU A 113 12.50 7.00 -4.13
N PHE A 114 11.44 7.10 -3.33
CA PHE A 114 11.14 8.29 -2.56
C PHE A 114 12.27 8.64 -1.59
N CYS A 115 12.74 7.69 -0.78
CA CYS A 115 13.82 7.91 0.18
C CYS A 115 15.11 8.36 -0.52
N ASN A 116 15.47 7.73 -1.64
CA ASN A 116 16.68 8.06 -2.40
C ASN A 116 16.61 9.43 -3.09
N GLN A 117 15.42 9.99 -3.28
CA GLN A 117 15.22 11.33 -3.83
C GLN A 117 15.31 12.44 -2.76
N GLN A 118 15.34 12.09 -1.46
CA GLN A 118 15.41 13.07 -0.39
C GLN A 118 16.85 13.48 -0.08
N PRO A 119 17.11 14.76 0.24
CA PRO A 119 18.46 15.25 0.50
C PRO A 119 19.01 14.90 1.89
N GLN A 120 18.15 14.60 2.88
CA GLN A 120 18.57 14.37 4.26
C GLN A 120 19.10 12.94 4.48
N ALA A 121 20.16 12.80 5.28
CA ALA A 121 20.80 11.52 5.59
C ALA A 121 19.85 10.50 6.27
N ASP A 122 18.87 10.99 7.05
CA ASP A 122 17.89 10.14 7.74
C ASP A 122 17.12 9.25 6.74
N TRP A 123 16.89 9.71 5.51
CA TRP A 123 16.22 8.92 4.48
C TRP A 123 17.07 7.78 3.92
N GLN A 124 18.40 7.88 4.00
CA GLN A 124 19.29 6.76 3.65
C GLN A 124 19.24 5.67 4.72
N GLN A 125 19.14 6.06 5.99
CA GLN A 125 18.92 5.11 7.07
C GLN A 125 17.54 4.45 6.92
N GLU A 126 16.50 5.24 6.62
CA GLU A 126 15.15 4.72 6.38
C GLU A 126 15.10 3.75 5.19
N SER A 127 15.78 4.05 4.08
CA SER A 127 15.83 3.15 2.93
C SER A 127 16.54 1.83 3.26
N THR A 128 17.60 1.88 4.08
CA THR A 128 18.31 0.67 4.55
C THR A 128 17.39 -0.19 5.41
N MET A 129 16.70 0.41 6.40
CA MET A 129 15.75 -0.31 7.26
C MET A 129 14.59 -0.90 6.45
N LEU A 130 14.09 -0.17 5.44
CA LEU A 130 13.04 -0.64 4.56
C LEU A 130 13.47 -1.89 3.75
N ILE A 131 14.71 -1.91 3.23
CA ILE A 131 15.26 -3.07 2.52
C ILE A 131 15.34 -4.27 3.48
N GLU A 132 15.92 -4.09 4.66
CA GLU A 132 16.10 -5.17 5.63
C GLU A 132 14.75 -5.76 6.06
N SER A 133 13.80 -4.91 6.42
CA SER A 133 12.45 -5.31 6.80
C SER A 133 11.73 -6.05 5.68
N HIS A 134 11.81 -5.54 4.44
CA HIS A 134 11.19 -6.19 3.29
C HIS A 134 11.81 -7.57 3.01
N VAL A 135 13.14 -7.68 2.99
CA VAL A 135 13.83 -8.95 2.75
C VAL A 135 13.49 -9.98 3.83
N GLN A 136 13.50 -9.59 5.11
CA GLN A 136 13.12 -10.46 6.22
C GLN A 136 11.67 -10.94 6.07
N PHE A 137 10.76 -10.03 5.73
CA PHE A 137 9.35 -10.34 5.54
C PHE A 137 9.12 -11.33 4.38
N MET A 138 9.76 -11.08 3.22
CA MET A 138 9.65 -11.95 2.04
C MET A 138 10.23 -13.34 2.30
N ALA A 139 11.38 -13.42 2.99
CA ALA A 139 12.02 -14.68 3.37
C ALA A 139 11.12 -15.51 4.30
N ALA A 140 10.50 -14.88 5.30
CA ALA A 140 9.60 -15.55 6.24
C ALA A 140 8.36 -16.15 5.55
N HIS A 141 7.85 -15.50 4.50
CA HIS A 141 6.67 -15.96 3.76
C HIS A 141 7.00 -16.96 2.64
N SER A 142 8.28 -17.20 2.34
CA SER A 142 8.74 -18.08 1.24
C SER A 142 7.98 -17.83 -0.07
N TRP A 143 7.61 -16.57 -0.32
CA TRP A 143 6.75 -16.22 -1.44
C TRP A 143 7.59 -16.23 -2.71
N ASN A 144 7.38 -17.28 -3.51
CA ASN A 144 7.98 -17.43 -4.82
C ASN A 144 6.93 -17.02 -5.85
N GLU A 145 7.00 -15.81 -6.38
CA GLU A 145 6.22 -15.48 -7.58
C GLU A 145 6.52 -16.55 -8.63
N PRO A 146 5.50 -17.17 -9.27
CA PRO A 146 5.76 -18.05 -10.41
C PRO A 146 6.61 -17.25 -11.40
N ARG A 147 7.87 -17.68 -11.59
CA ARG A 147 8.83 -16.95 -12.42
C ARG A 147 8.17 -16.67 -13.76
N LYS A 148 7.83 -15.40 -14.03
CA LYS A 148 7.44 -14.99 -15.37
C LYS A 148 8.65 -15.27 -16.27
N HIS A 149 8.42 -15.98 -17.37
CA HIS A 149 9.44 -16.40 -18.33
C HIS A 149 10.11 -15.24 -19.08
N ASP A 150 9.91 -13.99 -18.65
CA ASP A 150 10.45 -12.76 -19.21
C ASP A 150 11.74 -12.28 -18.53
N GLN A 151 12.13 -12.84 -17.38
CA GLN A 151 13.44 -12.60 -16.79
C GLN A 151 14.52 -13.44 -17.48
N GLY A 152 14.91 -12.98 -18.68
CA GLY A 152 16.23 -13.16 -19.29
C GLY A 152 16.81 -14.58 -19.20
N ASN A 153 16.48 -15.39 -20.20
CA ASN A 153 17.25 -16.59 -20.53
C ASN A 153 18.67 -16.17 -21.00
N ARG A 154 19.56 -15.80 -20.06
CA ARG A 154 20.99 -15.72 -20.35
C ARG A 154 21.46 -17.16 -20.52
N ARG A 155 21.37 -17.63 -21.76
CA ARG A 155 22.18 -18.75 -22.24
C ARG A 155 23.64 -18.36 -22.01
N ILE A 156 24.25 -18.98 -21.02
CA ILE A 156 25.69 -18.98 -20.87
C ILE A 156 26.22 -19.86 -22.00
N HIS A 157 27.14 -19.30 -22.78
CA HIS A 157 27.83 -19.94 -23.90
C HIS A 157 28.57 -21.21 -23.49
#